data_AF-A0A1Z9XMU5-F1
#
_entry.id   AF-A0A1Z9XMU5-F1
#
_cell.length_a   1.000
_cell.length_b   1.000
_cell.length_c   1.000
_cell.angle_alpha   90.00
_cell.angle_beta   90.00
_cell.angle_gamma   90.00
#
_symmetry.space_group_name_H-M   'P 1'
#
loop_
_entity.id
_entity.type
_entity.pdbx_description
1 polymer ?
#
loop_
_entity_poly.entity_id
_entity_poly.type
_entity_poly.pdbx_seq_one_letter_code
_entity_poly.pdbx_strand_id
1 'polypeptide(L)'
;MLTRRKTIRTTLSAAALAMVTCAPVNGAEVYANFPVTVKGYAGPKTTSVSYSGQIARHVLHDSLKKLISSDLPEDEKYDRLMAFFSGKANGRAIVAPKSQGDFKIKQTTIDALSGGKNLSGKTAKFVVAGMPRGMTGPELVRFWLAKAAASKNGVDLQNGYDYAQLVSKFIIGAVSFNQAVDGYLDEGLAATVKPNDQAYKKGQAYTGKEHVWDEAFGYFGAPAHTLSLTAGDLYHIAKLGKKAKDQKAVMALADHNGDGVVDLKTEMVFGPAYYAAAFDKAATTAGLTSNYSHGIFRAFLDGRKIISAANGEKLSPSQRAALVDLAAQIETAWQTVLAEAVFKYAGSVLKDMSKLQTIVDANGDPKKQFKKYLKHWSELKGFSLALQSGRQDLGDTASKLNRLIGAGPLLLNASQVVDIDRSGNYVRDQGETWAGYMVHMVKVQRLMVDEFGVRVKVNDATSDLTALLKAAGGGANAEND
;
A
#
# COMPACT_ATOMS: atom_id res chain seq x y z
N MET A 1 36.38 -28.08 13.91
CA MET A 1 36.53 -26.94 12.98
C MET A 1 35.56 -25.85 13.45
N LEU A 2 36.09 -24.79 14.09
CA LEU A 2 35.31 -23.74 14.75
C LEU A 2 34.66 -22.79 13.74
N THR A 3 33.34 -22.71 13.73
CA THR A 3 32.59 -21.71 12.95
C THR A 3 32.32 -20.48 13.83
N ARG A 4 33.00 -19.36 13.54
CA ARG A 4 32.81 -18.07 14.20
C ARG A 4 31.41 -17.50 13.91
N ARG A 5 30.57 -17.36 14.94
CA ARG A 5 29.38 -16.49 14.92
C ARG A 5 29.85 -15.04 15.01
N LYS A 6 29.58 -14.23 13.97
CA LYS A 6 29.72 -12.77 14.03
C LYS A 6 28.48 -12.21 14.74
N THR A 7 28.65 -11.80 15.99
CA THR A 7 27.67 -10.99 16.73
C THR A 7 27.71 -9.57 16.16
N ILE A 8 26.64 -9.14 15.48
CA ILE A 8 26.45 -7.74 15.10
C ILE A 8 26.02 -7.00 16.37
N ARG A 9 26.93 -6.21 16.95
CA ARG A 9 26.60 -5.24 18.00
C ARG A 9 26.05 -3.99 17.34
N THR A 10 24.77 -3.71 17.53
CA THR A 10 24.13 -2.44 17.19
C THR A 10 24.57 -1.39 18.20
N THR A 11 25.53 -0.56 17.84
CA THR A 11 25.82 0.69 18.54
C THR A 11 24.74 1.71 18.19
N LEU A 12 23.87 2.05 19.16
CA LEU A 12 23.05 3.24 19.10
C LEU A 12 23.97 4.47 19.18
N SER A 13 24.23 5.12 18.05
CA SER A 13 24.77 6.48 18.04
C SER A 13 23.59 7.45 18.10
N ALA A 14 23.40 8.08 19.25
CA ALA A 14 22.49 9.21 19.40
C ALA A 14 23.06 10.41 18.64
N ALA A 15 22.55 10.66 17.42
CA ALA A 15 22.85 11.88 16.69
C ALA A 15 21.97 13.01 17.25
N ALA A 16 22.59 13.98 17.92
CA ALA A 16 21.94 15.21 18.35
C ALA A 16 21.54 16.04 17.11
N LEU A 17 20.24 16.17 16.88
CA LEU A 17 19.68 16.99 15.81
C LEU A 17 19.84 18.47 16.18
N ALA A 18 20.78 19.17 15.54
CA ALA A 18 20.88 20.62 15.66
C ALA A 18 19.68 21.27 14.96
N MET A 19 18.73 21.78 15.74
CA MET A 19 17.60 22.56 15.23
C MET A 19 18.11 23.90 14.69
N VAL A 20 18.10 24.06 13.38
CA VAL A 20 18.16 25.39 12.75
C VAL A 20 16.73 25.96 12.83
N THR A 21 16.52 26.92 13.72
CA THR A 21 15.25 27.63 13.86
C THR A 21 15.07 28.60 12.70
N CYS A 22 14.26 28.23 11.71
CA CYS A 22 13.65 29.19 10.77
C CYS A 22 12.34 29.72 11.37
N ALA A 23 12.13 31.04 11.29
CA ALA A 23 10.91 31.72 11.74
C ALA A 23 9.64 31.12 11.10
N PRO A 24 8.48 31.18 11.79
CA PRO A 24 7.26 30.53 11.31
C PRO A 24 6.68 31.28 10.12
N VAL A 25 6.64 30.63 8.96
CA VAL A 25 5.76 31.03 7.86
C VAL A 25 4.39 30.42 8.17
N ASN A 26 3.39 31.25 8.40
CA ASN A 26 1.99 30.81 8.50
C ASN A 26 1.63 30.13 7.15
N GLY A 27 1.59 28.78 7.14
CA GLY A 27 1.55 27.94 5.92
C GLY A 27 2.63 26.84 5.84
N ALA A 28 3.58 26.78 6.78
CA ALA A 28 4.77 25.91 6.73
C ALA A 28 4.52 24.38 6.89
N GLU A 29 3.28 23.94 7.12
CA GLU A 29 2.94 22.53 7.39
C GLU A 29 2.04 21.88 6.33
N VAL A 30 1.81 22.55 5.20
CA VAL A 30 1.00 22.02 4.08
C VAL A 30 1.92 21.67 2.90
N TYR A 31 1.72 20.49 2.30
CA TYR A 31 2.40 20.08 1.05
C TYR A 31 1.73 20.74 -0.16
N ALA A 32 1.78 22.06 -0.22
CA ALA A 32 1.19 22.85 -1.30
C ALA A 32 1.96 24.17 -1.46
N ASN A 33 1.67 24.90 -2.54
CA ASN A 33 2.11 26.28 -2.72
C ASN A 33 3.64 26.51 -2.68
N PHE A 34 4.44 25.47 -2.94
CA PHE A 34 5.88 25.67 -3.14
C PHE A 34 6.12 26.59 -4.36
N PRO A 35 6.97 27.62 -4.23
CA PRO A 35 7.16 28.61 -5.29
C PRO A 35 7.77 27.98 -6.53
N VAL A 36 7.61 28.64 -7.68
CA VAL A 36 8.36 28.27 -8.88
C VAL A 36 9.82 28.66 -8.70
N THR A 37 10.70 27.66 -8.74
CA THR A 37 12.16 27.86 -8.60
C THR A 37 12.91 27.75 -9.93
N VAL A 38 12.23 27.34 -11.02
CA VAL A 38 12.82 27.25 -12.36
C VAL A 38 13.20 28.64 -12.86
N LYS A 39 14.51 28.85 -13.06
CA LYS A 39 15.05 30.11 -13.59
C LYS A 39 14.50 30.42 -14.98
N GLY A 40 14.02 31.65 -15.17
CA GLY A 40 13.49 32.12 -16.45
C GLY A 40 12.11 31.56 -16.82
N TYR A 41 11.40 30.91 -15.90
CA TYR A 41 10.02 30.50 -16.14
C TYR A 41 9.11 31.73 -16.30
N ALA A 42 8.48 31.86 -17.47
CA ALA A 42 7.59 32.97 -17.81
C ALA A 42 6.12 32.54 -17.97
N GLY A 43 5.78 31.32 -17.52
CA GLY A 43 4.41 30.80 -17.61
C GLY A 43 3.52 31.27 -16.45
N PRO A 44 2.20 30.99 -16.51
CA PRO A 44 1.22 31.55 -15.57
C PRO A 44 1.15 30.81 -14.22
N LYS A 45 1.96 29.77 -14.01
CA LYS A 45 1.90 28.97 -12.77
C LYS A 45 2.65 29.69 -11.65
N THR A 46 2.04 29.71 -10.47
CA THR A 46 2.63 30.27 -9.25
C THR A 46 3.18 29.20 -8.30
N THR A 47 2.92 27.93 -8.59
CA THR A 47 3.40 26.77 -7.83
C THR A 47 4.13 25.77 -8.71
N SER A 48 5.18 25.18 -8.16
CA SER A 48 5.96 24.09 -8.77
C SER A 48 5.40 22.70 -8.44
N VAL A 49 4.47 22.58 -7.49
CA VAL A 49 3.95 21.28 -7.03
C VAL A 49 3.26 20.51 -8.16
N SER A 50 3.68 19.26 -8.44
CA SER A 50 3.09 18.47 -9.52
C SER A 50 3.16 16.95 -9.34
N TYR A 51 2.01 16.33 -9.01
CA TYR A 51 1.88 14.87 -8.84
C TYR A 51 0.51 14.29 -9.25
N SER A 52 -0.22 14.98 -10.14
CA SER A 52 -1.58 14.56 -10.51
C SER A 52 -1.67 13.20 -11.21
N GLY A 53 -0.58 12.77 -11.85
CA GLY A 53 -0.50 11.46 -12.49
C GLY A 53 -0.55 10.30 -11.50
N GLN A 54 -0.07 10.50 -10.28
CA GLN A 54 -0.06 9.53 -9.19
C GLN A 54 -1.46 9.40 -8.60
N ILE A 55 -2.12 10.55 -8.37
CA ILE A 55 -3.51 10.60 -7.91
C ILE A 55 -4.45 9.93 -8.92
N ALA A 56 -4.26 10.17 -10.22
CA ALA A 56 -5.00 9.45 -11.25
C ALA A 56 -4.84 7.93 -11.13
N ARG A 57 -3.65 7.42 -10.74
CA ARG A 57 -3.42 5.99 -10.53
C ARG A 57 -4.06 5.45 -9.26
N HIS A 58 -4.09 6.22 -8.17
CA HIS A 58 -4.88 5.85 -6.99
C HIS A 58 -6.37 5.71 -7.33
N VAL A 59 -6.91 6.66 -8.09
CA VAL A 59 -8.31 6.62 -8.53
C VAL A 59 -8.58 5.47 -9.51
N LEU A 60 -7.64 5.17 -10.41
CA LEU A 60 -7.71 3.97 -11.25
C LEU A 60 -7.70 2.69 -10.41
N HIS A 61 -6.88 2.62 -9.37
CA HIS A 61 -6.81 1.47 -8.45
C HIS A 61 -8.11 1.26 -7.67
N ASP A 62 -8.65 2.31 -7.06
CA ASP A 62 -9.92 2.24 -6.33
C ASP A 62 -11.10 1.92 -7.26
N SER A 63 -11.11 2.49 -8.46
CA SER A 63 -12.09 2.19 -9.50
C SER A 63 -11.98 0.74 -9.98
N LEU A 64 -10.77 0.25 -10.24
CA LEU A 64 -10.50 -1.14 -10.63
C LEU A 64 -11.01 -2.11 -9.55
N LYS A 65 -10.69 -1.85 -8.28
CA LYS A 65 -11.19 -2.63 -7.16
C LYS A 65 -12.72 -2.69 -7.14
N LYS A 66 -13.38 -1.53 -7.34
CA LYS A 66 -14.85 -1.45 -7.34
C LYS A 66 -15.47 -2.21 -8.52
N LEU A 67 -14.82 -2.19 -9.68
CA LEU A 67 -15.23 -2.95 -10.87
C LEU A 67 -15.03 -4.46 -10.70
N ILE A 68 -13.98 -4.92 -10.02
CA ILE A 68 -13.83 -6.36 -9.73
C ILE A 68 -15.03 -6.88 -8.93
N SER A 69 -15.53 -6.08 -7.98
CA SER A 69 -16.70 -6.43 -7.17
C SER A 69 -18.06 -6.17 -7.82
N SER A 70 -18.12 -5.75 -9.09
CA SER A 70 -19.42 -5.51 -9.76
C SER A 70 -20.04 -6.80 -10.30
N ASP A 71 -21.36 -6.77 -10.45
CA ASP A 71 -22.18 -7.85 -11.02
C ASP A 71 -22.45 -7.57 -12.52
N LEU A 72 -21.37 -7.28 -13.26
CA LEU A 72 -21.44 -7.08 -14.71
C LEU A 72 -21.26 -8.44 -15.42
N PRO A 73 -21.80 -8.60 -16.64
CA PRO A 73 -21.50 -9.74 -17.50
C PRO A 73 -19.98 -9.90 -17.71
N GLU A 74 -19.49 -11.13 -17.83
CA GLU A 74 -18.06 -11.45 -17.84
C GLU A 74 -17.26 -10.64 -18.88
N ASP A 75 -17.70 -10.64 -20.14
CA ASP A 75 -16.99 -9.93 -21.22
C ASP A 75 -16.95 -8.41 -20.99
N GLU A 76 -18.10 -7.81 -20.65
CA GLU A 76 -18.18 -6.38 -20.33
C GLU A 76 -17.29 -6.04 -19.12
N LYS A 77 -17.30 -6.91 -18.11
CA LYS A 77 -16.50 -6.73 -16.91
C LYS A 77 -15.01 -6.78 -17.25
N TYR A 78 -14.57 -7.77 -18.02
CA TYR A 78 -13.17 -7.89 -18.42
C TYR A 78 -12.69 -6.66 -19.21
N ASP A 79 -13.46 -6.20 -20.18
CA ASP A 79 -13.14 -5.00 -20.97
C ASP A 79 -13.01 -3.76 -20.09
N ARG A 80 -13.93 -3.58 -19.14
CA ARG A 80 -13.86 -2.47 -18.18
C ARG A 80 -12.68 -2.59 -17.23
N LEU A 81 -12.35 -3.79 -16.76
CA LEU A 81 -11.16 -4.01 -15.93
C LEU A 81 -9.88 -3.65 -16.71
N MET A 82 -9.78 -4.06 -17.97
CA MET A 82 -8.64 -3.74 -18.83
C MET A 82 -8.56 -2.25 -19.20
N ALA A 83 -9.70 -1.57 -19.37
CA ALA A 83 -9.74 -0.12 -19.58
C ALA A 83 -9.17 0.68 -18.38
N PHE A 84 -9.34 0.18 -17.16
CA PHE A 84 -8.82 0.81 -15.94
C PHE A 84 -7.40 0.34 -15.59
N PHE A 85 -7.02 -0.88 -15.95
CA PHE A 85 -5.68 -1.39 -15.69
C PHE A 85 -4.65 -0.95 -16.74
N SER A 86 -4.95 -1.13 -18.03
CA SER A 86 -4.02 -0.84 -19.14
C SER A 86 -4.46 0.26 -20.09
N GLY A 87 -5.77 0.53 -20.17
CA GLY A 87 -6.33 1.55 -21.04
C GLY A 87 -5.76 2.95 -20.80
N LYS A 88 -5.71 3.76 -21.86
CA LYS A 88 -5.26 5.16 -21.85
C LYS A 88 -6.28 6.11 -22.48
N ALA A 89 -7.44 5.60 -22.88
CA ALA A 89 -8.49 6.39 -23.51
C ALA A 89 -8.93 7.56 -22.62
N ASN A 90 -9.25 8.67 -23.28
CA ASN A 90 -9.86 9.82 -22.64
C ASN A 90 -11.32 9.51 -22.28
N GLY A 91 -11.91 10.29 -21.38
CA GLY A 91 -13.32 10.20 -21.01
C GLY A 91 -13.65 9.09 -20.02
N ARG A 92 -12.64 8.47 -19.39
CA ARG A 92 -12.88 7.43 -18.37
C ARG A 92 -13.50 8.05 -17.13
N ALA A 93 -14.79 7.79 -16.90
CA ALA A 93 -15.49 8.23 -15.70
C ALA A 93 -14.92 7.52 -14.46
N ILE A 94 -14.68 8.27 -13.38
CA ILE A 94 -14.25 7.69 -12.11
C ILE A 94 -15.34 6.74 -11.62
N VAL A 95 -14.97 5.53 -11.18
CA VAL A 95 -15.92 4.57 -10.57
C VAL A 95 -15.87 4.68 -9.05
N ALA A 96 -14.68 4.89 -8.49
CA ALA A 96 -14.45 5.20 -7.09
C ALA A 96 -13.14 6.00 -6.92
N PRO A 97 -13.06 6.89 -5.92
CA PRO A 97 -14.15 7.34 -5.04
C PRO A 97 -15.16 8.23 -5.79
N LYS A 98 -16.41 8.28 -5.32
CA LYS A 98 -17.48 9.13 -5.84
C LYS A 98 -18.18 9.86 -4.70
N SER A 99 -18.73 11.04 -4.99
CA SER A 99 -19.60 11.77 -4.06
C SER A 99 -20.67 10.85 -3.48
N GLN A 100 -20.87 10.91 -2.16
CA GLN A 100 -21.88 10.12 -1.47
C GLN A 100 -22.36 10.85 -0.21
N GLY A 101 -23.68 11.02 -0.07
CA GLY A 101 -24.25 11.76 1.04
C GLY A 101 -23.72 13.20 1.05
N ASP A 102 -23.26 13.66 2.21
CA ASP A 102 -22.68 14.98 2.40
C ASP A 102 -21.24 15.10 1.89
N PHE A 103 -20.57 13.96 1.68
CA PHE A 103 -19.20 13.95 1.18
C PHE A 103 -19.19 14.16 -0.35
N LYS A 104 -18.85 15.38 -0.79
CA LYS A 104 -18.82 15.76 -2.22
C LYS A 104 -17.40 15.75 -2.75
N ILE A 105 -17.22 15.25 -3.97
CA ILE A 105 -15.92 15.12 -4.65
C ILE A 105 -15.93 15.94 -5.93
N LYS A 106 -14.84 16.66 -6.16
CA LYS A 106 -14.66 17.58 -7.29
C LYS A 106 -14.53 16.87 -8.63
N GLN A 107 -13.62 15.92 -8.76
CA GLN A 107 -13.34 15.26 -10.04
C GLN A 107 -14.31 14.11 -10.31
N THR A 108 -14.76 14.01 -11.56
CA THR A 108 -15.67 12.96 -12.04
C THR A 108 -15.06 12.07 -13.12
N THR A 109 -13.94 12.47 -13.73
CA THR A 109 -13.22 11.73 -14.78
C THR A 109 -11.72 11.60 -14.44
N ILE A 110 -11.07 10.56 -14.97
CA ILE A 110 -9.62 10.38 -14.83
C ILE A 110 -8.86 11.55 -15.47
N ASP A 111 -9.35 12.08 -16.59
CA ASP A 111 -8.70 13.16 -17.33
C ASP A 111 -8.67 14.48 -16.57
N ALA A 112 -9.67 14.74 -15.71
CA ALA A 112 -9.68 15.88 -14.80
C ALA A 112 -8.53 15.84 -13.76
N LEU A 113 -7.92 14.67 -13.55
CA LEU A 113 -6.70 14.49 -12.75
C LEU A 113 -5.47 14.49 -13.64
N SER A 114 -5.41 13.52 -14.56
CA SER A 114 -4.31 13.36 -15.50
C SER A 114 -4.70 12.34 -16.59
N GLY A 115 -4.88 12.82 -17.81
CA GLY A 115 -5.19 11.97 -18.97
C GLY A 115 -4.07 10.97 -19.31
N GLY A 116 -4.43 9.91 -20.04
CA GLY A 116 -3.48 8.91 -20.55
C GLY A 116 -2.77 8.05 -19.51
N LYS A 117 -3.16 8.11 -18.23
CA LYS A 117 -2.58 7.28 -17.16
C LYS A 117 -3.17 5.88 -17.13
N ASN A 118 -2.35 4.92 -16.73
CA ASN A 118 -2.73 3.54 -16.48
C ASN A 118 -1.91 2.96 -15.32
N LEU A 119 -2.33 1.79 -14.81
CA LEU A 119 -1.66 1.06 -13.73
C LEU A 119 -0.58 0.11 -14.28
N SER A 120 -0.88 -0.61 -15.35
CA SER A 120 0.02 -1.61 -15.95
C SER A 120 1.40 -1.06 -16.31
N GLY A 121 1.47 0.19 -16.80
CA GLY A 121 2.75 0.82 -17.15
C GLY A 121 3.62 1.21 -15.95
N LYS A 122 3.05 1.18 -14.74
CA LYS A 122 3.72 1.47 -13.47
C LYS A 122 3.71 0.30 -12.48
N THR A 123 3.20 -0.85 -12.89
CA THR A 123 3.26 -2.06 -12.08
C THR A 123 4.67 -2.64 -12.21
N ALA A 124 5.29 -2.94 -11.08
CA ALA A 124 6.64 -3.47 -10.99
C ALA A 124 6.81 -4.73 -11.86
N LYS A 125 7.89 -4.77 -12.64
CA LYS A 125 8.10 -5.78 -13.68
C LYS A 125 8.93 -6.99 -13.23
N PHE A 126 9.30 -7.04 -11.95
CA PHE A 126 9.95 -8.22 -11.39
C PHE A 126 9.02 -9.43 -11.44
N VAL A 127 9.63 -10.62 -11.45
CA VAL A 127 8.92 -11.89 -11.32
C VAL A 127 8.37 -12.02 -9.90
N VAL A 128 7.06 -12.24 -9.78
CA VAL A 128 6.39 -12.33 -8.48
C VAL A 128 6.56 -13.74 -7.91
N ALA A 129 7.69 -14.00 -7.23
CA ALA A 129 8.08 -15.32 -6.73
C ALA A 129 7.06 -15.98 -5.78
N GLY A 130 6.21 -15.18 -5.11
CA GLY A 130 5.14 -15.69 -4.26
C GLY A 130 3.94 -16.27 -5.01
N MET A 131 3.94 -16.28 -6.34
CA MET A 131 2.89 -16.90 -7.16
C MET A 131 3.50 -17.87 -8.19
N PRO A 132 2.76 -18.92 -8.61
CA PRO A 132 3.27 -19.89 -9.57
C PRO A 132 3.53 -19.30 -10.97
N ARG A 133 4.26 -20.06 -11.78
CA ARG A 133 4.60 -19.77 -13.19
C ARG A 133 5.49 -18.55 -13.47
N GLY A 134 6.04 -17.89 -12.45
CA GLY A 134 7.05 -16.85 -12.66
C GLY A 134 6.54 -15.63 -13.44
N MET A 135 5.25 -15.30 -13.30
CA MET A 135 4.67 -14.12 -13.95
C MET A 135 5.25 -12.82 -13.39
N THR A 136 5.46 -11.85 -14.27
CA THR A 136 5.75 -10.46 -13.86
C THR A 136 4.52 -9.82 -13.21
N GLY A 137 4.70 -8.72 -12.47
CA GLY A 137 3.59 -7.99 -11.86
C GLY A 137 2.45 -7.66 -12.84
N PRO A 138 2.70 -7.07 -14.03
CA PRO A 138 1.65 -6.81 -15.02
C PRO A 138 0.96 -8.08 -15.53
N GLU A 139 1.69 -9.18 -15.74
CA GLU A 139 1.11 -10.45 -16.20
C GLU A 139 0.20 -11.06 -15.14
N LEU A 140 0.68 -11.10 -13.89
CA LEU A 140 -0.07 -11.62 -12.75
C LEU A 140 -1.37 -10.85 -12.51
N VAL A 141 -1.32 -9.51 -12.60
CA VAL A 141 -2.55 -8.70 -12.48
C VAL A 141 -3.52 -8.99 -13.62
N ARG A 142 -3.06 -9.09 -14.88
CA ARG A 142 -3.95 -9.45 -16.00
C ARG A 142 -4.58 -10.82 -15.80
N PHE A 143 -3.79 -11.79 -15.37
CA PHE A 143 -4.27 -13.13 -15.04
C PHE A 143 -5.39 -13.07 -13.99
N TRP A 144 -5.18 -12.36 -12.87
CA TRP A 144 -6.21 -12.20 -11.85
C TRP A 144 -7.42 -11.41 -12.32
N LEU A 145 -7.26 -10.42 -13.19
CA LEU A 145 -8.40 -9.67 -13.74
C LEU A 145 -9.26 -10.53 -14.67
N ALA A 146 -8.66 -11.45 -15.44
CA ALA A 146 -9.41 -12.44 -16.20
C ALA A 146 -10.21 -13.37 -15.27
N LYS A 147 -9.58 -13.90 -14.21
CA LYS A 147 -10.27 -14.71 -13.19
C LYS A 147 -11.34 -13.93 -12.42
N ALA A 148 -11.13 -12.64 -12.19
CA ALA A 148 -12.08 -11.74 -11.55
C ALA A 148 -13.31 -11.46 -12.41
N ALA A 149 -13.14 -11.38 -13.74
CA ALA A 149 -14.24 -11.22 -14.68
C ALA A 149 -15.11 -12.47 -14.71
N ALA A 150 -14.49 -13.65 -14.76
CA ALA A 150 -15.14 -14.97 -14.77
C ALA A 150 -15.77 -15.38 -13.43
N SER A 151 -15.63 -14.57 -12.38
CA SER A 151 -16.15 -14.88 -11.04
C SER A 151 -17.22 -13.91 -10.61
N LYS A 152 -18.28 -14.46 -10.01
CA LYS A 152 -19.40 -13.68 -9.49
C LYS A 152 -18.91 -12.68 -8.44
N ASN A 153 -19.10 -11.40 -8.70
CA ASN A 153 -18.59 -10.29 -7.86
C ASN A 153 -17.08 -10.38 -7.56
N GLY A 154 -16.29 -11.03 -8.42
CA GLY A 154 -14.85 -11.17 -8.23
C GLY A 154 -14.44 -12.15 -7.14
N VAL A 155 -15.35 -13.06 -6.73
CA VAL A 155 -15.11 -14.05 -5.68
C VAL A 155 -15.14 -15.46 -6.29
N ASP A 156 -13.99 -16.11 -6.30
CA ASP A 156 -13.80 -17.50 -6.70
C ASP A 156 -13.86 -18.41 -5.47
N LEU A 157 -15.04 -18.98 -5.24
CA LEU A 157 -15.26 -19.90 -4.12
C LEU A 157 -14.59 -21.26 -4.31
N GLN A 158 -14.26 -21.64 -5.56
CA GLN A 158 -13.69 -22.94 -5.88
C GLN A 158 -12.20 -22.98 -5.54
N ASN A 159 -11.47 -21.91 -5.88
CA ASN A 159 -10.03 -21.81 -5.66
C ASN A 159 -9.66 -20.91 -4.47
N GLY A 160 -10.63 -20.17 -3.92
CA GLY A 160 -10.49 -19.47 -2.65
C GLY A 160 -10.05 -18.01 -2.75
N TYR A 161 -10.36 -17.30 -3.82
CA TYR A 161 -9.89 -15.94 -4.04
C TYR A 161 -11.00 -14.89 -3.96
N ASP A 162 -10.73 -13.79 -3.26
CA ASP A 162 -11.42 -12.51 -3.43
C ASP A 162 -10.49 -11.60 -4.22
N TYR A 163 -10.69 -11.54 -5.54
CA TYR A 163 -9.79 -10.82 -6.44
C TYR A 163 -9.81 -9.30 -6.19
N ALA A 164 -10.91 -8.75 -5.68
CA ALA A 164 -10.98 -7.33 -5.34
C ALA A 164 -10.01 -7.01 -4.19
N GLN A 165 -9.88 -7.90 -3.21
CA GLN A 165 -8.87 -7.73 -2.16
C GLN A 165 -7.47 -8.05 -2.68
N LEU A 166 -7.27 -9.20 -3.33
CA LEU A 166 -5.95 -9.65 -3.78
C LEU A 166 -5.27 -8.62 -4.69
N VAL A 167 -5.94 -8.23 -5.78
CA VAL A 167 -5.43 -7.26 -6.75
C VAL A 167 -5.22 -5.91 -6.09
N SER A 168 -6.17 -5.45 -5.27
CA SER A 168 -6.08 -4.16 -4.61
C SER A 168 -4.86 -4.07 -3.69
N LYS A 169 -4.62 -5.09 -2.84
CA LYS A 169 -3.50 -5.01 -1.90
C LYS A 169 -2.17 -5.16 -2.60
N PHE A 170 -2.10 -6.04 -3.60
CA PHE A 170 -0.88 -6.19 -4.40
C PHE A 170 -0.49 -4.89 -5.11
N ILE A 171 -1.45 -4.21 -5.77
CA ILE A 171 -1.18 -2.94 -6.48
C ILE A 171 -0.71 -1.82 -5.54
N ILE A 172 -1.14 -1.80 -4.28
CA ILE A 172 -0.61 -0.84 -3.29
C ILE A 172 0.92 -0.96 -3.17
N GLY A 173 1.45 -2.19 -3.18
CA GLY A 173 2.89 -2.41 -3.20
C GLY A 173 3.52 -2.26 -4.58
N ALA A 174 3.01 -3.03 -5.54
CA ALA A 174 3.59 -3.17 -6.87
C ALA A 174 3.49 -1.91 -7.74
N VAL A 175 2.63 -0.94 -7.40
CA VAL A 175 2.58 0.37 -8.07
C VAL A 175 3.02 1.46 -7.09
N SER A 176 2.26 1.71 -6.02
CA SER A 176 2.51 2.90 -5.20
C SER A 176 3.82 2.83 -4.42
N PHE A 177 4.03 1.78 -3.63
CA PHE A 177 5.26 1.63 -2.84
C PHE A 177 6.48 1.50 -3.73
N ASN A 178 6.48 0.55 -4.69
CA ASN A 178 7.61 0.34 -5.60
C ASN A 178 7.98 1.62 -6.36
N GLN A 179 7.02 2.29 -7.01
CA GLN A 179 7.34 3.51 -7.76
C GLN A 179 7.92 4.59 -6.86
N ALA A 180 7.40 4.77 -5.65
CA ALA A 180 7.93 5.74 -4.71
C ALA A 180 9.36 5.39 -4.28
N VAL A 181 9.60 4.19 -3.75
CA VAL A 181 10.87 3.86 -3.05
C VAL A 181 11.98 3.32 -3.95
N ASP A 182 11.62 2.59 -5.01
CA ASP A 182 12.58 1.98 -5.95
C ASP A 182 12.79 2.86 -7.20
N GLY A 183 11.78 3.64 -7.58
CA GLY A 183 11.86 4.58 -8.69
C GLY A 183 12.31 5.98 -8.28
N TYR A 184 11.41 6.74 -7.67
CA TYR A 184 11.60 8.18 -7.46
C TYR A 184 12.58 8.51 -6.33
N LEU A 185 12.50 7.78 -5.22
CA LEU A 185 13.35 7.98 -4.04
C LEU A 185 14.67 7.21 -4.07
N ASP A 186 14.97 6.50 -5.16
CA ASP A 186 16.25 5.85 -5.38
C ASP A 186 16.94 6.40 -6.63
N GLU A 187 16.76 5.76 -7.80
CA GLU A 187 17.35 6.20 -9.07
C GLU A 187 17.03 7.68 -9.37
N GLY A 188 15.79 8.10 -9.06
CA GLY A 188 15.33 9.46 -9.23
C GLY A 188 16.06 10.48 -8.35
N LEU A 189 16.65 10.10 -7.22
CA LEU A 189 17.39 11.01 -6.33
C LEU A 189 18.84 11.23 -6.75
N ALA A 190 19.40 10.38 -7.62
CA ALA A 190 20.77 10.53 -8.10
C ALA A 190 21.06 11.97 -8.61
N ALA A 191 22.27 12.45 -8.34
CA ALA A 191 22.64 13.86 -8.56
C ALA A 191 22.51 14.31 -10.02
N THR A 192 22.74 13.38 -10.96
CA THR A 192 22.71 13.64 -12.41
C THR A 192 21.35 13.34 -13.04
N VAL A 193 20.46 12.64 -12.34
CA VAL A 193 19.12 12.30 -12.82
C VAL A 193 18.17 13.43 -12.43
N LYS A 194 17.58 14.08 -13.44
CA LYS A 194 16.58 15.15 -13.28
C LYS A 194 17.03 16.18 -12.23
N PRO A 195 18.10 16.95 -12.50
CA PRO A 195 18.73 17.79 -11.49
C PRO A 195 17.82 18.98 -11.10
N ASN A 196 18.17 19.64 -10.00
CA ASN A 196 17.39 20.75 -9.46
C ASN A 196 17.65 22.09 -10.17
N ASP A 197 18.74 22.22 -10.93
CA ASP A 197 19.09 23.44 -11.67
C ASP A 197 18.50 23.50 -13.08
N GLN A 198 17.65 22.53 -13.43
CA GLN A 198 17.04 22.44 -14.75
C GLN A 198 15.55 22.18 -14.63
N ALA A 199 14.76 22.79 -15.51
CA ALA A 199 13.35 22.42 -15.67
C ALA A 199 13.23 20.94 -16.01
N TYR A 200 12.21 20.24 -15.46
CA TYR A 200 12.00 18.82 -15.75
C TYR A 200 11.91 18.50 -17.25
N LYS A 201 11.28 19.43 -17.99
CA LYS A 201 11.27 19.56 -19.45
C LYS A 201 10.94 21.01 -19.81
N LYS A 202 11.15 21.40 -21.07
CA LYS A 202 10.87 22.76 -21.58
C LYS A 202 9.46 23.21 -21.18
N GLY A 203 9.37 24.43 -20.63
CA GLY A 203 8.11 25.08 -20.25
C GLY A 203 7.46 24.59 -18.95
N GLN A 204 8.09 23.70 -18.18
CA GLN A 204 7.57 23.34 -16.85
C GLN A 204 7.97 24.36 -15.79
N ALA A 205 7.07 24.55 -14.82
CA ALA A 205 7.23 25.45 -13.67
C ALA A 205 8.00 24.82 -12.50
N TYR A 206 8.57 23.64 -12.72
CA TYR A 206 9.23 22.86 -11.69
C TYR A 206 10.52 22.25 -12.23
N THR A 207 11.50 22.11 -11.34
CA THR A 207 12.79 21.51 -11.66
C THR A 207 12.64 20.01 -11.82
N GLY A 208 13.68 19.36 -12.35
CA GLY A 208 13.73 17.92 -12.40
C GLY A 208 13.54 17.28 -11.03
N LYS A 209 14.22 17.81 -10.00
CA LYS A 209 14.23 17.19 -8.66
C LYS A 209 12.96 17.48 -7.88
N GLU A 210 12.38 18.66 -8.04
CA GLU A 210 11.05 18.98 -7.49
C GLU A 210 10.01 17.99 -7.99
N HIS A 211 9.99 17.73 -9.30
CA HIS A 211 9.02 16.80 -9.88
C HIS A 211 9.21 15.36 -9.41
N VAL A 212 10.46 14.88 -9.33
CA VAL A 212 10.76 13.54 -8.82
C VAL A 212 10.23 13.37 -7.40
N TRP A 213 10.49 14.33 -6.52
CA TRP A 213 10.07 14.28 -5.13
C TRP A 213 8.54 14.36 -4.99
N ASP A 214 7.90 15.24 -5.76
CA ASP A 214 6.44 15.36 -5.81
C ASP A 214 5.77 14.08 -6.32
N GLU A 215 6.30 13.44 -7.37
CA GLU A 215 5.77 12.18 -7.87
C GLU A 215 5.93 11.04 -6.84
N ALA A 216 6.98 11.03 -6.02
CA ALA A 216 7.08 10.09 -4.90
C ALA A 216 5.98 10.35 -3.84
N PHE A 217 5.82 11.60 -3.42
CA PHE A 217 4.77 12.01 -2.47
C PHE A 217 3.38 11.63 -2.97
N GLY A 218 3.09 11.89 -4.25
CA GLY A 218 1.79 11.59 -4.84
C GLY A 218 1.40 10.12 -4.77
N TYR A 219 2.36 9.18 -4.77
CA TYR A 219 2.09 7.76 -4.61
C TYR A 219 1.79 7.34 -3.16
N PHE A 220 2.17 8.15 -2.16
CA PHE A 220 1.75 7.92 -0.79
C PHE A 220 0.24 8.19 -0.63
N GLY A 221 -0.27 9.17 -1.38
CA GLY A 221 -1.71 9.42 -1.50
C GLY A 221 -2.31 10.03 -0.24
N ALA A 222 -1.55 10.88 0.44
CA ALA A 222 -2.01 11.64 1.60
C ALA A 222 -2.50 13.04 1.19
N PRO A 223 -3.46 13.64 1.90
CA PRO A 223 -3.87 15.02 1.66
C PRO A 223 -2.73 15.99 1.98
N ALA A 224 -2.65 17.09 1.25
CA ALA A 224 -1.64 18.12 1.40
C ALA A 224 -1.64 18.75 2.80
N HIS A 225 -2.75 18.70 3.54
CA HIS A 225 -2.89 19.20 4.91
C HIS A 225 -2.85 18.08 5.97
N THR A 226 -2.20 16.94 5.70
CA THR A 226 -2.14 15.79 6.62
C THR A 226 -1.74 16.16 8.05
N LEU A 227 -0.84 17.13 8.23
CA LEU A 227 -0.36 17.53 9.56
C LEU A 227 -1.41 18.26 10.41
N SER A 228 -2.48 18.80 9.80
CA SER A 228 -3.59 19.40 10.53
C SER A 228 -4.69 18.39 10.90
N LEU A 229 -4.51 17.12 10.55
CA LEU A 229 -5.51 16.06 10.74
C LEU A 229 -5.00 15.02 11.74
N THR A 230 -5.88 14.42 12.53
CA THR A 230 -5.51 13.24 13.32
C THR A 230 -5.50 11.98 12.44
N ALA A 231 -4.86 10.90 12.92
CA ALA A 231 -4.97 9.59 12.27
C ALA A 231 -6.43 9.11 12.13
N GLY A 232 -7.29 9.49 13.09
CA GLY A 232 -8.73 9.24 13.05
C GLY A 232 -9.43 9.97 11.90
N ASP A 233 -9.08 11.24 11.68
CA ASP A 233 -9.65 12.05 10.61
C ASP A 233 -9.24 11.52 9.24
N LEU A 234 -7.94 11.25 9.04
CA LEU A 234 -7.41 10.63 7.82
C LEU A 234 -8.13 9.29 7.52
N TYR A 235 -8.32 8.46 8.54
CA TYR A 235 -9.07 7.21 8.41
C TYR A 235 -10.51 7.45 7.95
N HIS A 236 -11.22 8.44 8.50
CA HIS A 236 -12.60 8.74 8.13
C HIS A 236 -12.73 9.38 6.74
N ILE A 237 -11.79 10.26 6.35
CA ILE A 237 -11.72 10.86 5.01
C ILE A 237 -11.54 9.76 3.96
N ALA A 238 -10.62 8.81 4.17
CA ALA A 238 -10.45 7.64 3.30
C ALA A 238 -11.72 6.77 3.18
N LYS A 239 -12.64 6.87 4.15
CA LYS A 239 -13.94 6.18 4.14
C LYS A 239 -15.09 7.08 3.71
N LEU A 240 -14.83 8.29 3.21
CA LEU A 240 -15.83 9.26 2.79
C LEU A 240 -16.83 9.58 3.93
N GLY A 241 -16.35 9.53 5.18
CA GLY A 241 -17.16 9.72 6.39
C GLY A 241 -18.14 8.59 6.74
N LYS A 242 -18.24 7.50 5.95
CA LYS A 242 -19.18 6.36 6.18
C LYS A 242 -19.02 5.64 7.52
N LYS A 243 -17.89 5.85 8.19
CA LYS A 243 -17.54 5.23 9.47
C LYS A 243 -17.51 6.24 10.61
N ALA A 244 -17.78 7.51 10.33
CA ALA A 244 -17.90 8.55 11.34
C ALA A 244 -19.36 8.69 11.80
N LYS A 245 -19.54 9.29 12.98
CA LYS A 245 -20.88 9.63 13.50
C LYS A 245 -21.52 10.77 12.70
N ASP A 246 -20.70 11.71 12.24
CA ASP A 246 -21.11 12.88 11.48
C ASP A 246 -20.28 12.95 10.19
N GLN A 247 -20.93 12.71 9.05
CA GLN A 247 -20.29 12.75 7.73
C GLN A 247 -19.94 14.18 7.32
N LYS A 248 -20.75 15.18 7.73
CA LYS A 248 -20.56 16.60 7.41
C LYS A 248 -19.34 17.15 8.12
N ALA A 249 -19.08 16.74 9.37
CA ALA A 249 -17.85 17.07 10.08
C ALA A 249 -16.61 16.53 9.36
N VAL A 250 -16.65 15.29 8.84
CA VAL A 250 -15.54 14.72 8.06
C VAL A 250 -15.36 15.45 6.74
N MET A 251 -16.45 15.85 6.08
CA MET A 251 -16.40 16.68 4.87
C MET A 251 -15.69 18.01 5.14
N ALA A 252 -16.03 18.71 6.22
CA ALA A 252 -15.42 19.99 6.59
C ALA A 252 -13.92 19.87 6.94
N LEU A 253 -13.47 18.72 7.48
CA LEU A 253 -12.05 18.45 7.71
C LEU A 253 -11.29 18.13 6.41
N ALA A 254 -11.96 17.49 5.45
CA ALA A 254 -11.37 17.13 4.17
C ALA A 254 -11.22 18.36 3.26
N ASP A 255 -12.29 19.15 3.12
CA ASP A 255 -12.38 20.37 2.33
C ASP A 255 -11.59 21.51 2.99
N HIS A 256 -10.26 21.47 2.80
CA HIS A 256 -9.32 22.37 3.44
C HIS A 256 -9.40 23.78 2.84
N ASN A 257 -9.72 23.88 1.55
CA ASN A 257 -9.84 25.18 0.87
C ASN A 257 -11.24 25.82 1.04
N GLY A 258 -12.23 25.08 1.55
CA GLY A 258 -13.58 25.55 1.82
C GLY A 258 -14.43 25.77 0.57
N ASP A 259 -14.13 25.12 -0.56
CA ASP A 259 -14.87 25.26 -1.81
C ASP A 259 -16.12 24.36 -1.90
N GLY A 260 -16.40 23.60 -0.84
CA GLY A 260 -17.57 22.74 -0.70
C GLY A 260 -17.41 21.36 -1.36
N VAL A 261 -16.24 21.04 -1.93
CA VAL A 261 -15.94 19.75 -2.55
C VAL A 261 -14.53 19.29 -2.22
N VAL A 262 -14.33 17.98 -2.04
CA VAL A 262 -12.99 17.42 -1.86
C VAL A 262 -12.28 17.30 -3.20
N ASP A 263 -11.15 17.97 -3.35
CA ASP A 263 -10.22 17.77 -4.47
C ASP A 263 -9.43 16.47 -4.24
N LEU A 264 -9.61 15.50 -5.15
CA LEU A 264 -8.90 14.23 -5.08
C LEU A 264 -7.38 14.38 -5.12
N LYS A 265 -6.85 15.48 -5.64
CA LYS A 265 -5.39 15.72 -5.68
C LYS A 265 -4.84 16.10 -4.32
N THR A 266 -5.50 16.99 -3.60
CA THR A 266 -4.91 17.66 -2.43
C THR A 266 -5.59 17.33 -1.11
N GLU A 267 -6.78 16.74 -1.11
CA GLU A 267 -7.61 16.64 0.10
C GLU A 267 -8.10 15.22 0.39
N MET A 268 -7.96 14.31 -0.57
CA MET A 268 -8.36 12.91 -0.41
C MET A 268 -7.22 12.05 0.17
N VAL A 269 -7.61 11.03 0.94
CA VAL A 269 -6.71 9.99 1.48
C VAL A 269 -6.90 8.70 0.67
N PHE A 270 -5.82 8.17 0.10
CA PHE A 270 -5.81 6.92 -0.66
C PHE A 270 -5.12 5.77 0.07
N GLY A 271 -5.12 4.58 -0.56
CA GLY A 271 -4.71 3.31 0.02
C GLY A 271 -3.51 3.35 0.98
N PRO A 272 -2.30 3.77 0.54
CA PRO A 272 -1.12 3.74 1.40
C PRO A 272 -1.25 4.62 2.64
N ALA A 273 -1.58 5.91 2.47
CA ALA A 273 -1.82 6.84 3.57
C ALA A 273 -2.97 6.37 4.49
N TYR A 274 -4.02 5.77 3.93
CA TYR A 274 -5.11 5.16 4.70
C TYR A 274 -4.61 4.06 5.65
N TYR A 275 -3.74 3.16 5.16
CA TYR A 275 -3.21 2.08 6.01
C TYR A 275 -2.28 2.62 7.10
N ALA A 276 -1.41 3.59 6.77
CA ALA A 276 -0.59 4.28 7.78
C ALA A 276 -1.47 4.89 8.89
N ALA A 277 -2.48 5.69 8.52
CA ALA A 277 -3.42 6.29 9.46
C ALA A 277 -4.26 5.25 10.22
N ALA A 278 -4.63 4.14 9.58
CA ALA A 278 -5.39 3.08 10.23
C ALA A 278 -4.60 2.39 11.34
N PHE A 279 -3.29 2.18 11.15
CA PHE A 279 -2.43 1.61 12.19
C PHE A 279 -2.14 2.61 13.30
N ASP A 280 -1.90 3.89 12.97
CA ASP A 280 -1.75 4.92 14.00
C ASP A 280 -3.00 5.06 14.86
N LYS A 281 -4.19 5.07 14.23
CA LYS A 281 -5.47 5.05 14.95
C LYS A 281 -5.60 3.81 15.85
N ALA A 282 -5.18 2.63 15.36
CA ALA A 282 -5.23 1.40 16.14
C ALA A 282 -4.25 1.41 17.32
N ALA A 283 -3.05 1.94 17.12
CA ALA A 283 -2.04 2.12 18.16
C ALA A 283 -2.58 3.01 19.28
N THR A 284 -3.11 4.18 18.94
CA THR A 284 -3.74 5.08 19.92
C THR A 284 -4.87 4.39 20.68
N THR A 285 -5.71 3.60 20.01
CA THR A 285 -6.80 2.85 20.65
C THR A 285 -6.26 1.80 21.64
N ALA A 286 -5.10 1.22 21.36
CA ALA A 286 -4.44 0.23 22.19
C ALA A 286 -3.50 0.83 23.26
N GLY A 287 -3.42 2.16 23.38
CA GLY A 287 -2.47 2.82 24.28
C GLY A 287 -1.00 2.70 23.85
N LEU A 288 -0.76 2.42 22.57
CA LEU A 288 0.57 2.34 21.95
C LEU A 288 0.89 3.61 21.18
N THR A 289 2.17 3.84 20.90
CA THR A 289 2.63 4.93 20.04
C THR A 289 3.10 4.41 18.70
N SER A 290 2.55 4.97 17.63
CA SER A 290 3.10 4.89 16.27
C SER A 290 2.92 6.24 15.58
N ASN A 291 3.67 6.47 14.50
CA ASN A 291 3.71 7.74 13.81
C ASN A 291 3.89 7.55 12.29
N TYR A 292 3.19 6.58 11.71
CA TYR A 292 3.36 6.24 10.30
C TYR A 292 2.82 7.34 9.38
N SER A 293 1.59 7.83 9.59
CA SER A 293 0.98 8.82 8.70
C SER A 293 1.70 10.15 8.75
N HIS A 294 1.91 10.72 9.95
CA HIS A 294 2.55 12.02 10.10
C HIS A 294 4.06 11.95 9.90
N GLY A 295 4.72 10.86 10.31
CA GLY A 295 6.15 10.67 10.09
C GLY A 295 6.52 10.61 8.61
N ILE A 296 5.82 9.77 7.82
CA ILE A 296 6.06 9.68 6.37
C ILE A 296 5.74 11.01 5.68
N PHE A 297 4.61 11.63 6.02
CA PHE A 297 4.23 12.93 5.43
C PHE A 297 5.26 14.02 5.75
N ARG A 298 5.70 14.11 7.01
CA ARG A 298 6.69 15.10 7.46
C ARG A 298 7.99 14.95 6.68
N ALA A 299 8.47 13.73 6.50
CA ALA A 299 9.68 13.48 5.73
C ALA A 299 9.57 13.94 4.27
N PHE A 300 8.42 13.71 3.62
CA PHE A 300 8.16 14.26 2.29
C PHE A 300 8.14 15.79 2.30
N LEU A 301 7.44 16.41 3.25
CA LEU A 301 7.35 17.86 3.34
C LEU A 301 8.74 18.50 3.54
N ASP A 302 9.55 17.94 4.44
CA ASP A 302 10.87 18.45 4.76
C ASP A 302 11.84 18.28 3.58
N GLY A 303 11.79 17.16 2.87
CA GLY A 303 12.58 16.99 1.66
C GLY A 303 12.19 17.97 0.56
N ARG A 304 10.89 18.25 0.41
CA ARG A 304 10.42 19.25 -0.57
C ARG A 304 10.88 20.66 -0.22
N LYS A 305 10.95 21.00 1.07
CA LYS A 305 11.54 22.26 1.57
C LYS A 305 13.03 22.35 1.26
N ILE A 306 13.81 21.29 1.47
CA ILE A 306 15.24 21.26 1.12
C ILE A 306 15.45 21.55 -0.37
N ILE A 307 14.68 20.89 -1.24
CA ILE A 307 14.77 21.08 -2.69
C ILE A 307 14.40 22.52 -3.08
N SER A 308 13.30 23.04 -2.53
CA SER A 308 12.83 24.40 -2.82
C SER A 308 13.81 25.47 -2.34
N ALA A 309 14.43 25.26 -1.17
CA ALA A 309 15.36 26.22 -0.57
C ALA A 309 16.65 26.38 -1.39
N ALA A 310 17.00 25.40 -2.23
CA ALA A 310 18.07 25.54 -3.20
C ALA A 310 17.71 26.47 -4.38
N ASN A 311 16.47 26.95 -4.48
CA ASN A 311 16.03 28.00 -5.40
C ASN A 311 16.47 27.80 -6.88
N GLY A 312 16.29 26.59 -7.40
CA GLY A 312 16.67 26.25 -8.77
C GLY A 312 18.18 26.20 -9.01
N GLU A 313 18.98 26.06 -7.95
CA GLU A 313 20.40 25.71 -8.02
C GLU A 313 20.62 24.21 -7.85
N LYS A 314 21.83 23.76 -8.18
CA LYS A 314 22.25 22.39 -7.90
C LYS A 314 22.24 22.15 -6.40
N LEU A 315 21.66 21.02 -5.99
CA LEU A 315 21.71 20.59 -4.59
C LEU A 315 23.15 20.32 -4.16
N SER A 316 23.52 20.84 -3.00
CA SER A 316 24.81 20.57 -2.37
C SER A 316 24.93 19.09 -1.97
N PRO A 317 26.15 18.58 -1.72
CA PRO A 317 26.32 17.23 -1.17
C PRO A 317 25.53 16.98 0.13
N SER A 318 25.49 17.97 1.04
CA SER A 318 24.77 17.85 2.31
C SER A 318 23.25 17.84 2.12
N GLN A 319 22.71 18.66 1.21
CA GLN A 319 21.29 18.63 0.88
C GLN A 319 20.89 17.29 0.27
N ARG A 320 21.73 16.73 -0.62
CA ARG A 320 21.47 15.40 -1.20
C ARG A 320 21.52 14.30 -0.15
N ALA A 321 22.50 14.33 0.77
CA ALA A 321 22.57 13.37 1.87
C ALA A 321 21.31 13.42 2.73
N ALA A 322 20.83 14.63 3.09
CA ALA A 322 19.60 14.79 3.84
C ALA A 322 18.36 14.25 3.10
N LEU A 323 18.28 14.40 1.78
CA LEU A 323 17.19 13.80 0.98
C LEU A 323 17.24 12.27 0.98
N VAL A 324 18.44 11.69 0.92
CA VAL A 324 18.63 10.23 1.01
C VAL A 324 18.22 9.72 2.39
N ASP A 325 18.57 10.44 3.47
CA ASP A 325 18.17 10.07 4.83
C ASP A 325 16.64 10.13 5.02
N LEU A 326 15.99 11.16 4.45
CA LEU A 326 14.53 11.27 4.47
C LEU A 326 13.85 10.19 3.62
N ALA A 327 14.41 9.86 2.46
CA ALA A 327 13.94 8.77 1.62
C ALA A 327 14.01 7.42 2.35
N ALA A 328 15.11 7.14 3.07
CA ALA A 328 15.26 5.93 3.88
C ALA A 328 14.24 5.87 5.03
N GLN A 329 13.93 7.01 5.67
CA GLN A 329 12.87 7.09 6.68
C GLN A 329 11.50 6.78 6.10
N ILE A 330 11.17 7.35 4.94
CA ILE A 330 9.91 7.08 4.21
C ILE A 330 9.80 5.60 3.87
N GLU A 331 10.86 5.03 3.26
CA GLU A 331 10.91 3.63 2.86
C GLU A 331 10.69 2.71 4.06
N THR A 332 11.46 2.91 5.15
CA THR A 332 11.38 2.08 6.35
C THR A 332 9.99 2.13 6.97
N ALA A 333 9.44 3.33 7.21
CA ALA A 333 8.13 3.47 7.83
C ALA A 333 7.01 2.87 6.96
N TRP A 334 7.06 3.07 5.64
CA TRP A 334 6.06 2.53 4.72
C TRP A 334 6.18 1.00 4.60
N GLN A 335 7.40 0.45 4.56
CA GLN A 335 7.61 -1.00 4.61
C GLN A 335 7.04 -1.60 5.90
N THR A 336 7.24 -0.96 7.06
CA THR A 336 6.63 -1.39 8.32
C THR A 336 5.10 -1.34 8.26
N VAL A 337 4.50 -0.33 7.61
CA VAL A 337 3.03 -0.29 7.39
C VAL A 337 2.53 -1.50 6.59
N LEU A 338 3.28 -1.94 5.57
CA LEU A 338 2.94 -3.16 4.82
C LEU A 338 3.09 -4.41 5.69
N ALA A 339 4.13 -4.49 6.53
CA ALA A 339 4.33 -5.59 7.47
C ALA A 339 3.23 -5.64 8.56
N GLU A 340 2.79 -4.50 9.10
CA GLU A 340 1.64 -4.39 10.01
C GLU A 340 0.35 -4.92 9.34
N ALA A 341 0.18 -4.70 8.04
CA ALA A 341 -0.94 -5.26 7.28
C ALA A 341 -0.84 -6.78 7.14
N VAL A 342 0.34 -7.32 6.78
CA VAL A 342 0.56 -8.77 6.74
C VAL A 342 0.26 -9.40 8.11
N PHE A 343 0.81 -8.83 9.19
CA PHE A 343 0.56 -9.27 10.56
C PHE A 343 -0.94 -9.30 10.89
N LYS A 344 -1.63 -8.20 10.60
CA LYS A 344 -3.06 -8.05 10.88
C LYS A 344 -3.91 -9.07 10.15
N TYR A 345 -3.63 -9.31 8.87
CA TYR A 345 -4.45 -10.21 8.06
C TYR A 345 -4.13 -11.67 8.32
N ALA A 346 -2.90 -12.03 8.72
CA ALA A 346 -2.61 -13.37 9.24
C ALA A 346 -3.46 -13.67 10.50
N GLY A 347 -3.52 -12.73 11.45
CA GLY A 347 -4.41 -12.85 12.61
C GLY A 347 -5.90 -12.88 12.25
N SER A 348 -6.33 -12.14 11.23
CA SER A 348 -7.72 -12.20 10.74
C SER A 348 -8.05 -13.57 10.12
N VAL A 349 -7.13 -14.14 9.35
CA VAL A 349 -7.26 -15.48 8.74
C VAL A 349 -7.39 -16.52 9.84
N LEU A 350 -6.50 -16.49 10.84
CA LEU A 350 -6.57 -17.40 12.00
C LEU A 350 -7.94 -17.32 12.71
N LYS A 351 -8.41 -16.10 13.02
CA LYS A 351 -9.73 -15.89 13.65
C LYS A 351 -10.87 -16.46 12.81
N ASP A 352 -10.78 -16.34 11.49
CA ASP A 352 -11.80 -16.90 10.61
C ASP A 352 -11.72 -18.42 10.53
N MET A 353 -10.51 -19.00 10.57
CA MET A 353 -10.29 -20.43 10.60
C MET A 353 -10.86 -21.08 11.86
N SER A 354 -10.61 -20.50 13.04
CA SER A 354 -11.19 -20.97 14.30
C SER A 354 -12.72 -20.97 14.26
N LYS A 355 -13.33 -19.90 13.71
CA LYS A 355 -14.79 -19.83 13.56
C LYS A 355 -15.35 -20.83 12.56
N LEU A 356 -14.63 -21.08 11.46
CA LEU A 356 -15.01 -22.12 10.49
C LEU A 356 -15.01 -23.48 11.16
N GLN A 357 -13.97 -23.80 11.92
CA GLN A 357 -13.88 -25.05 12.67
C GLN A 357 -15.07 -25.23 13.61
N THR A 358 -15.38 -24.22 14.44
CA THR A 358 -16.56 -24.26 15.33
C THR A 358 -17.87 -24.49 14.57
N ILE A 359 -18.06 -23.85 13.41
CA ILE A 359 -19.28 -24.02 12.61
C ILE A 359 -19.36 -25.43 12.03
N VAL A 360 -18.26 -25.96 11.49
CA VAL A 360 -18.21 -27.29 10.88
C VAL A 360 -18.41 -28.38 11.93
N ASP A 361 -17.74 -28.27 13.08
CA ASP A 361 -17.88 -29.23 14.20
C ASP A 361 -19.32 -29.27 14.74
N ALA A 362 -20.03 -28.14 14.68
CA ALA A 362 -21.44 -28.03 15.03
C ALA A 362 -22.41 -28.40 13.88
N ASN A 363 -21.92 -28.92 12.75
CA ASN A 363 -22.70 -29.20 11.53
C ASN A 363 -23.51 -28.00 11.00
N GLY A 364 -23.02 -26.77 11.21
CA GLY A 364 -23.64 -25.52 10.73
C GLY A 364 -23.26 -25.15 9.30
N ASP A 365 -23.87 -24.09 8.75
CA ASP A 365 -23.56 -23.57 7.41
C ASP A 365 -22.31 -22.66 7.41
N PRO A 366 -21.18 -23.08 6.80
CA PRO A 366 -19.94 -22.29 6.82
C PRO A 366 -19.92 -21.18 5.77
N LYS A 367 -20.87 -21.12 4.81
CA LYS A 367 -20.74 -20.28 3.60
C LYS A 367 -20.40 -18.82 3.87
N LYS A 368 -21.09 -18.19 4.83
CA LYS A 368 -20.87 -16.77 5.17
C LYS A 368 -19.48 -16.55 5.77
N GLN A 369 -19.07 -17.45 6.65
CA GLN A 369 -17.77 -17.36 7.32
C GLN A 369 -16.62 -17.72 6.37
N PHE A 370 -16.84 -18.68 5.47
CA PHE A 370 -15.89 -19.06 4.43
C PHE A 370 -15.59 -17.89 3.50
N LYS A 371 -16.60 -17.14 3.07
CA LYS A 371 -16.40 -15.90 2.29
C LYS A 371 -15.54 -14.87 3.01
N LYS A 372 -15.63 -14.75 4.34
CA LYS A 372 -14.76 -13.85 5.11
C LYS A 372 -13.32 -14.36 5.16
N TYR A 373 -13.14 -15.67 5.37
CA TYR A 373 -11.84 -16.31 5.32
C TYR A 373 -11.14 -16.06 3.97
N LEU A 374 -11.81 -16.30 2.85
CA LEU A 374 -11.26 -16.04 1.51
C LEU A 374 -10.87 -14.57 1.30
N LYS A 375 -11.73 -13.66 1.79
CA LYS A 375 -11.47 -12.22 1.75
C LYS A 375 -10.21 -11.86 2.54
N HIS A 376 -10.11 -12.26 3.80
CA HIS A 376 -8.95 -11.93 4.64
C HIS A 376 -7.68 -12.62 4.16
N TRP A 377 -7.76 -13.85 3.65
CA TRP A 377 -6.61 -14.52 3.03
C TRP A 377 -6.15 -13.77 1.78
N SER A 378 -7.07 -13.27 0.96
CA SER A 378 -6.72 -12.48 -0.22
C SER A 378 -6.10 -11.12 0.15
N GLU A 379 -6.53 -10.51 1.27
CA GLU A 379 -5.86 -9.33 1.83
C GLU A 379 -4.45 -9.66 2.33
N LEU A 380 -4.29 -10.77 3.07
CA LEU A 380 -2.99 -11.27 3.53
C LEU A 380 -2.05 -11.50 2.35
N LYS A 381 -2.47 -12.29 1.37
CA LYS A 381 -1.64 -12.64 0.21
C LYS A 381 -1.25 -11.39 -0.56
N GLY A 382 -2.20 -10.52 -0.89
CA GLY A 382 -1.89 -9.31 -1.63
C GLY A 382 -0.93 -8.37 -0.88
N PHE A 383 -1.05 -8.23 0.45
CA PHE A 383 -0.08 -7.46 1.24
C PHE A 383 1.28 -8.15 1.38
N SER A 384 1.32 -9.47 1.49
CA SER A 384 2.59 -10.22 1.54
C SER A 384 3.41 -10.04 0.27
N LEU A 385 2.74 -9.99 -0.89
CA LEU A 385 3.36 -9.71 -2.18
C LEU A 385 3.71 -8.23 -2.33
N ALA A 386 2.87 -7.33 -1.80
CA ALA A 386 3.15 -5.90 -1.79
C ALA A 386 4.42 -5.54 -1.00
N LEU A 387 4.63 -6.19 0.15
CA LEU A 387 5.83 -6.03 0.99
C LEU A 387 7.11 -6.40 0.24
N GLN A 388 7.03 -7.34 -0.69
CA GLN A 388 8.14 -7.80 -1.54
C GLN A 388 8.40 -6.89 -2.74
N SER A 389 7.68 -5.78 -2.90
CA SER A 389 7.82 -4.85 -4.03
C SER A 389 8.78 -3.68 -3.77
N GLY A 390 9.49 -3.67 -2.65
CA GLY A 390 10.53 -2.67 -2.36
C GLY A 390 11.76 -2.84 -3.23
N ARG A 391 12.73 -1.92 -3.11
CA ARG A 391 14.00 -2.00 -3.86
C ARG A 391 14.92 -3.11 -3.37
N GLN A 392 14.81 -3.49 -2.09
CA GLN A 392 15.62 -4.54 -1.48
C GLN A 392 14.95 -5.90 -1.64
N ASP A 393 15.74 -6.90 -2.02
CA ASP A 393 15.33 -8.30 -1.91
C ASP A 393 15.26 -8.70 -0.43
N LEU A 394 14.10 -9.18 0.00
CA LEU A 394 13.88 -9.65 1.37
C LEU A 394 14.47 -11.06 1.61
N GLY A 395 15.01 -11.71 0.58
CA GLY A 395 15.73 -12.98 0.66
C GLY A 395 14.95 -14.09 1.35
N ASP A 396 15.55 -14.66 2.41
CA ASP A 396 14.96 -15.73 3.20
C ASP A 396 13.60 -15.36 3.80
N THR A 397 13.41 -14.09 4.17
CA THR A 397 12.17 -13.60 4.75
C THR A 397 11.01 -13.68 3.74
N ALA A 398 11.22 -13.27 2.49
CA ALA A 398 10.23 -13.45 1.43
C ALA A 398 9.94 -14.93 1.17
N SER A 399 10.99 -15.76 1.11
CA SER A 399 10.86 -17.19 0.85
C SER A 399 10.05 -17.91 1.93
N LYS A 400 10.33 -17.62 3.21
CA LYS A 400 9.54 -18.15 4.35
C LYS A 400 8.10 -17.65 4.30
N LEU A 401 7.90 -16.35 4.10
CA LEU A 401 6.56 -15.75 4.03
C LEU A 401 5.71 -16.40 2.93
N ASN A 402 6.26 -16.58 1.73
CA ASN A 402 5.58 -17.20 0.60
C ASN A 402 5.20 -18.66 0.86
N ARG A 403 6.09 -19.44 1.50
CA ARG A 403 5.81 -20.84 1.86
C ARG A 403 4.72 -20.97 2.92
N LEU A 404 4.77 -20.16 3.97
CA LEU A 404 3.78 -20.21 5.06
C LEU A 404 2.36 -19.86 4.57
N ILE A 405 2.24 -18.89 3.66
CA ILE A 405 0.94 -18.44 3.13
C ILE A 405 0.43 -19.31 1.96
N GLY A 406 1.34 -19.86 1.15
CA GLY A 406 1.00 -20.61 -0.06
C GLY A 406 0.50 -19.74 -1.22
N ALA A 407 0.18 -20.36 -2.35
CA ALA A 407 -0.33 -19.70 -3.55
C ALA A 407 -1.87 -19.52 -3.55
N GLY A 408 -2.59 -20.32 -2.77
CA GLY A 408 -4.03 -20.19 -2.47
C GLY A 408 -4.28 -20.44 -0.98
N PRO A 409 -5.49 -20.18 -0.45
CA PRO A 409 -5.84 -20.58 0.91
C PRO A 409 -6.01 -22.09 1.02
N LEU A 410 -5.79 -22.65 2.21
CA LEU A 410 -6.25 -24.01 2.53
C LEU A 410 -7.78 -24.04 2.52
N LEU A 411 -8.38 -24.89 1.70
CA LEU A 411 -9.83 -25.04 1.57
C LEU A 411 -10.37 -26.08 2.57
N LEU A 412 -11.69 -26.10 2.79
CA LEU A 412 -12.33 -27.03 3.75
C LEU A 412 -12.17 -28.51 3.37
N ASN A 413 -11.91 -28.81 2.10
CA ASN A 413 -11.60 -30.16 1.62
C ASN A 413 -10.09 -30.47 1.70
N ALA A 414 -9.33 -29.72 2.49
CA ALA A 414 -7.89 -29.80 2.68
C ALA A 414 -7.04 -29.59 1.42
N SER A 415 -7.62 -29.13 0.30
CA SER A 415 -6.86 -28.78 -0.89
C SER A 415 -6.38 -27.34 -0.88
N GLN A 416 -5.28 -27.07 -1.59
CA GLN A 416 -4.72 -25.73 -1.78
C GLN A 416 -4.21 -25.56 -3.21
N VAL A 417 -4.25 -24.35 -3.75
CA VAL A 417 -3.61 -24.06 -5.05
C VAL A 417 -2.10 -24.17 -4.90
N VAL A 418 -1.48 -24.99 -5.74
CA VAL A 418 -0.02 -25.23 -5.77
C VAL A 418 0.63 -24.77 -7.07
N ASP A 419 -0.13 -24.74 -8.17
CA ASP A 419 0.38 -24.31 -9.47
C ASP A 419 -0.74 -23.71 -10.34
N ILE A 420 -0.36 -23.20 -11.52
CA ILE A 420 -1.25 -22.81 -12.60
C ILE A 420 -0.83 -23.62 -13.84
N ASP A 421 -1.77 -24.32 -14.48
CA ASP A 421 -1.48 -25.11 -15.68
C ASP A 421 -1.22 -24.19 -16.89
N ARG A 422 -0.79 -24.76 -18.03
CA ARG A 422 -0.49 -24.00 -19.25
C ARG A 422 -1.69 -23.21 -19.79
N SER A 423 -2.91 -23.70 -19.57
CA SER A 423 -4.18 -23.08 -19.97
C SER A 423 -4.64 -21.99 -19.01
N GLY A 424 -3.92 -21.77 -17.90
CA GLY A 424 -4.26 -20.76 -16.91
C GLY A 424 -5.27 -21.24 -15.86
N ASN A 425 -5.48 -22.55 -15.71
CA ASN A 425 -6.31 -23.09 -14.63
C ASN A 425 -5.49 -23.27 -13.36
N TYR A 426 -6.09 -23.06 -12.20
CA TYR A 426 -5.44 -23.39 -10.94
C TYR A 426 -5.36 -24.90 -10.76
N VAL A 427 -4.16 -25.38 -10.44
CA VAL A 427 -3.91 -26.76 -10.02
C VAL A 427 -3.93 -26.78 -8.50
N ARG A 428 -4.74 -27.68 -7.94
CA ARG A 428 -4.84 -27.90 -6.51
C ARG A 428 -4.30 -29.28 -6.15
N ASP A 429 -3.65 -29.34 -5.00
CA ASP A 429 -3.19 -30.59 -4.39
C ASP A 429 -3.53 -30.59 -2.89
N GLN A 430 -3.23 -31.68 -2.20
CA GLN A 430 -3.33 -31.82 -0.76
C GLN A 430 -2.46 -30.74 -0.09
N GLY A 431 -3.10 -29.89 0.71
CA GLY A 431 -2.42 -28.89 1.53
C GLY A 431 -2.09 -29.41 2.92
N GLU A 432 -1.58 -28.51 3.75
CA GLU A 432 -1.36 -28.72 5.18
C GLU A 432 -2.67 -29.07 5.91
N THR A 433 -2.56 -29.69 7.07
CA THR A 433 -3.67 -29.85 8.01
C THR A 433 -4.26 -28.50 8.43
N TRP A 434 -5.54 -28.47 8.79
CA TRP A 434 -6.18 -27.24 9.24
C TRP A 434 -5.47 -26.62 10.45
N ALA A 435 -5.09 -27.46 11.43
CA ALA A 435 -4.34 -27.05 12.61
C ALA A 435 -2.91 -26.57 12.27
N GLY A 436 -2.20 -27.27 11.39
CA GLY A 436 -0.88 -26.85 10.93
C GLY A 436 -0.91 -25.51 10.19
N TYR A 437 -1.93 -25.27 9.36
CA TYR A 437 -2.06 -23.99 8.66
C TYR A 437 -2.46 -22.83 9.59
N MET A 438 -3.19 -23.10 10.68
CA MET A 438 -3.38 -22.12 11.76
C MET A 438 -2.05 -21.74 12.43
N VAL A 439 -1.16 -22.73 12.68
CA VAL A 439 0.20 -22.47 13.16
C VAL A 439 0.97 -21.58 12.17
N HIS A 440 0.85 -21.81 10.86
CA HIS A 440 1.50 -20.96 9.85
C HIS A 440 1.09 -19.50 9.96
N MET A 441 -0.17 -19.19 10.25
CA MET A 441 -0.62 -17.80 10.40
C MET A 441 0.06 -17.10 11.59
N VAL A 442 0.27 -17.83 12.68
CA VAL A 442 1.01 -17.29 13.83
C VAL A 442 2.51 -17.14 13.53
N LYS A 443 3.10 -18.09 12.78
CA LYS A 443 4.48 -17.96 12.29
C LYS A 443 4.66 -16.75 11.36
N VAL A 444 3.68 -16.45 10.51
CA VAL A 444 3.67 -15.23 9.69
C VAL A 444 3.66 -13.98 10.57
N GLN A 445 2.82 -13.94 11.62
CA GLN A 445 2.82 -12.82 12.56
C GLN A 445 4.18 -12.65 13.25
N ARG A 446 4.78 -13.74 13.73
CA ARG A 446 6.10 -13.72 14.36
C ARG A 446 7.19 -13.22 13.41
N LEU A 447 7.19 -13.71 12.16
CA LEU A 447 8.12 -13.24 11.13
C LEU A 447 8.01 -11.72 10.91
N MET A 448 6.80 -11.15 10.91
CA MET A 448 6.63 -9.71 10.78
C MET A 448 7.18 -8.92 11.98
N VAL A 449 7.08 -9.48 13.19
CA VAL A 449 7.66 -8.87 14.40
C VAL A 449 9.18 -8.94 14.36
N ASP A 450 9.72 -10.11 14.06
CA ASP A 450 11.17 -10.39 14.15
C ASP A 450 11.97 -9.64 13.06
N GLU A 451 11.43 -9.57 11.83
CA GLU A 451 12.16 -9.01 10.68
C GLU A 451 11.86 -7.51 10.45
N PHE A 452 10.66 -7.03 10.82
CA PHE A 452 10.23 -5.66 10.53
C PHE A 452 9.90 -4.82 11.78
N GLY A 453 10.00 -5.40 12.97
CA GLY A 453 9.79 -4.69 14.23
C GLY A 453 8.36 -4.17 14.41
N VAL A 454 7.35 -4.84 13.85
CA VAL A 454 5.91 -4.51 13.96
C VAL A 454 5.50 -4.32 15.43
N ARG A 455 4.83 -3.20 15.73
CA ARG A 455 4.50 -2.78 17.10
C ARG A 455 3.01 -2.65 17.37
N VAL A 456 2.20 -2.29 16.37
CA VAL A 456 0.75 -2.08 16.58
C VAL A 456 0.04 -3.41 16.74
N LYS A 457 0.47 -4.45 16.01
CA LYS A 457 0.08 -5.85 16.21
C LYS A 457 -1.44 -6.05 16.26
N VAL A 458 -2.18 -5.41 15.36
CA VAL A 458 -3.64 -5.59 15.28
C VAL A 458 -3.96 -7.07 15.03
N ASN A 459 -4.90 -7.64 15.78
CA ASN A 459 -5.22 -9.08 15.76
C ASN A 459 -4.05 -10.01 16.16
N ASP A 460 -3.23 -9.59 17.12
CA ASP A 460 -2.18 -10.44 17.69
C ASP A 460 -2.73 -11.79 18.17
N ALA A 461 -2.07 -12.88 17.74
CA ALA A 461 -2.28 -14.24 18.21
C ALA A 461 -0.94 -14.95 18.49
N THR A 462 0.15 -14.18 18.63
CA THR A 462 1.50 -14.73 18.87
C THR A 462 1.62 -15.47 20.20
N SER A 463 0.78 -15.13 21.19
CA SER A 463 0.65 -15.87 22.46
C SER A 463 0.08 -17.27 22.29
N ASP A 464 -0.63 -17.53 21.19
CA ASP A 464 -1.39 -18.77 21.00
C ASP A 464 -0.54 -19.88 20.36
N LEU A 465 0.70 -19.57 19.96
CA LEU A 465 1.58 -20.45 19.20
C LEU A 465 1.78 -21.82 19.87
N THR A 466 2.19 -21.84 21.13
CA THR A 466 2.45 -23.09 21.86
C THR A 466 1.19 -23.95 21.99
N ALA A 467 0.03 -23.34 22.20
CA ALA A 467 -1.25 -24.07 22.28
C ALA A 467 -1.63 -24.67 20.92
N LEU A 468 -1.47 -23.91 19.84
CA LEU A 468 -1.75 -24.37 18.48
C LEU A 468 -0.79 -25.47 18.03
N LEU A 469 0.49 -25.39 18.39
CA LEU A 469 1.47 -26.44 18.07
C LEU A 469 1.13 -27.76 18.75
N LYS A 470 0.75 -27.73 20.04
CA LYS A 470 0.25 -28.93 20.73
C LYS A 470 -0.98 -29.50 20.05
N ALA A 471 -1.93 -28.64 19.67
CA ALA A 471 -3.14 -29.06 18.96
C ALA A 471 -2.86 -29.64 17.56
N ALA A 472 -1.80 -29.18 16.90
CA ALA A 472 -1.34 -29.70 15.61
C ALA A 472 -0.48 -30.98 15.72
N GLY A 473 -0.25 -31.50 16.94
CA GLY A 473 0.58 -32.69 17.17
C GLY A 473 2.09 -32.45 17.08
N GLY A 474 2.53 -31.17 17.11
CA GLY A 474 3.94 -30.78 17.08
C GLY A 474 4.61 -30.76 18.45
N GLY A 475 5.91 -31.08 18.50
CA GLY A 475 6.78 -30.92 19.68
C GLY A 475 7.49 -29.55 19.73
N ALA A 476 8.22 -29.27 20.82
CA ALA A 476 8.88 -27.98 21.07
C ALA A 476 9.84 -27.48 19.96
N ASN A 477 10.37 -28.38 19.11
CA ASN A 477 11.24 -28.00 17.98
C ASN A 477 10.48 -27.31 16.83
N ALA A 478 9.16 -27.53 16.70
CA ALA A 478 8.34 -26.91 15.66
C ALA A 478 8.05 -25.41 15.91
N GLU A 479 8.44 -24.88 17.08
CA GLU A 479 8.37 -23.44 17.41
C GLU A 479 9.45 -22.61 16.70
N ASN A 480 10.57 -23.23 16.30
CA ASN A 480 11.75 -22.55 15.76
C ASN A 480 11.98 -22.79 14.25
N ASP A 481 11.26 -23.74 13.66
CA ASP A 481 11.20 -24.02 12.21
C ASP A 481 10.22 -23.07 11.50
#